data_AF-A0A3D5KAP2-F1
#
_entry.id   AF-A0A3D5KAP2-F1
#
_cell.length_a   1.000
_cell.length_b   1.000
_cell.length_c   1.000
_cell.angle_alpha   90.00
_cell.angle_beta   90.00
_cell.angle_gamma   90.00
#
_symmetry.space_group_name_H-M   'P 1'
#
loop_
_entity.id
_entity.type
_entity.pdbx_description
1 polymer ?
#
loop_
_entity_poly.entity_id
_entity_poly.type
_entity_poly.pdbx_seq_one_letter_code
_entity_poly.pdbx_strand_id
1 'polypeptide(L)'
;MNLENMALNNEKALGENSYPGRGIVVGMTPDGENYVKIYWIMGRSENSRNRIFELEGNFVKTKAFDPAKLEDPSLIIYYPVKDIKGIHIVTNGDQTDTIYN
;
A
#
# COMPACT_ATOMS: atom_id res chain seq x y z
N MET A 1 26.59 6.94 3.14
CA MET A 1 25.68 6.15 2.28
C MET A 1 24.92 7.16 1.41
N ASN A 2 25.01 7.07 0.08
CA ASN A 2 24.29 8.01 -0.79
C ASN A 2 22.85 7.49 -1.00
N LEU A 3 21.88 8.11 -0.33
CA LEU A 3 20.47 7.72 -0.35
C LEU A 3 19.83 7.86 -1.74
N GLU A 4 20.28 8.84 -2.54
CA GLU A 4 19.82 9.05 -3.91
C GLU A 4 20.21 7.86 -4.80
N ASN A 5 21.47 7.44 -4.73
CA ASN A 5 21.93 6.26 -5.46
C ASN A 5 21.19 4.98 -5.03
N MET A 6 20.85 4.85 -3.75
CA MET A 6 20.04 3.72 -3.28
C MET A 6 18.61 3.77 -3.83
N ALA A 7 17.99 4.94 -3.84
CA ALA A 7 16.65 5.13 -4.37
C ALA A 7 16.59 4.77 -5.87
N LEU A 8 17.55 5.24 -6.66
CA LEU A 8 17.68 4.91 -8.10
C LEU A 8 17.86 3.41 -8.34
N ASN A 9 18.69 2.74 -7.52
CA ASN A 9 18.87 1.29 -7.62
C ASN A 9 17.61 0.52 -7.23
N ASN A 10 16.90 0.96 -6.19
CA ASN A 10 15.64 0.34 -5.77
C ASN A 10 14.55 0.52 -6.82
N GLU A 11 14.42 1.71 -7.41
CA GLU A 11 13.50 1.98 -8.51
C GLU A 11 13.77 1.05 -9.70
N LYS A 12 15.04 0.94 -10.13
CA LYS A 12 15.44 0.04 -11.20
C LYS A 12 15.06 -1.41 -10.88
N ALA A 13 15.39 -1.89 -9.68
CA ALA A 13 15.07 -3.26 -9.26
C ALA A 13 13.56 -3.52 -9.19
N LEU A 14 12.76 -2.51 -8.80
CA LEU A 14 11.30 -2.59 -8.83
C LEU A 14 10.76 -2.66 -10.25
N GLY A 15 11.30 -1.86 -11.19
CA GLY A 15 10.89 -1.86 -12.59
C GLY A 15 11.25 -3.13 -13.36
N GLU A 16 12.37 -3.78 -13.00
CA GLU A 16 12.80 -5.06 -13.58
C GLU A 16 12.04 -6.26 -12.99
N ASN A 17 11.34 -6.08 -11.86
CA ASN A 17 10.53 -7.11 -11.25
C ASN A 17 9.10 -7.08 -11.81
N SER A 18 8.71 -8.11 -12.55
CA SER A 18 7.34 -8.22 -13.11
C SER A 18 6.25 -8.43 -12.05
N TYR A 19 6.63 -8.80 -10.82
CA TYR A 19 5.71 -8.99 -9.72
C TYR A 19 6.34 -8.58 -8.37
N PRO A 20 6.43 -7.27 -8.06
CA PRO A 20 6.91 -6.78 -6.77
C PRO A 20 5.94 -7.05 -5.60
N GLY A 21 4.70 -7.48 -5.88
CA GLY A 21 3.70 -7.74 -4.86
C GLY A 21 3.08 -6.46 -4.30
N ARG A 22 2.88 -6.40 -2.98
CA ARG A 22 2.45 -5.17 -2.29
C ARG A 22 3.68 -4.35 -1.99
N GLY A 23 3.65 -3.05 -2.28
CA GLY A 23 4.78 -2.18 -2.01
C GLY A 23 4.37 -0.85 -1.39
N ILE A 24 5.33 -0.28 -0.67
CA ILE A 24 5.24 1.00 0.02
C ILE A 24 6.50 1.78 -0.36
N VAL A 25 6.32 3.02 -0.81
CA VAL A 25 7.41 3.98 -0.95
C VAL A 25 7.08 5.18 -0.07
N VAL A 26 8.07 5.61 0.72
CA VAL A 26 7.96 6.78 1.60
C VAL A 26 9.13 7.69 1.27
N GLY A 27 8.84 8.97 1.09
CA GLY A 27 9.84 9.98 0.80
C GLY A 27 9.28 11.38 0.99
N MET A 28 9.94 12.36 0.37
CA MET A 28 9.52 13.75 0.35
C MET A 28 9.53 14.26 -1.10
N THR A 29 8.82 15.35 -1.35
CA THR A 29 8.97 16.14 -2.57
C THR A 29 10.40 16.69 -2.71
N PRO A 30 10.87 17.05 -3.93
CA PRO A 30 12.22 17.57 -4.13
C PRO A 30 12.56 18.83 -3.32
N ASP A 31 11.55 19.65 -3.01
CA ASP A 31 11.66 20.83 -2.14
C ASP A 31 11.75 20.49 -0.64
N GLY A 32 11.50 19.23 -0.26
CA GLY A 32 11.47 18.78 1.13
C GLY A 32 10.26 19.26 1.94
N GLU A 33 9.27 19.91 1.32
CA GLU A 33 8.14 20.52 2.04
C GLU A 33 7.01 19.54 2.33
N ASN A 34 6.86 18.48 1.50
CA ASN A 34 5.75 17.55 1.60
C ASN A 34 6.23 16.10 1.71
N TYR A 35 5.66 15.35 2.65
CA TYR A 35 5.85 13.90 2.71
C TYR A 35 5.00 13.20 1.63
N VAL A 36 5.64 12.31 0.87
CA VAL A 36 4.99 11.49 -0.15
C VAL A 36 4.95 10.05 0.31
N LYS A 37 3.77 9.44 0.22
CA LYS A 37 3.51 8.03 0.52
C LYS A 37 2.83 7.40 -0.68
N ILE A 38 3.44 6.35 -1.23
CA ILE A 38 2.89 5.59 -2.35
C ILE A 38 2.65 4.17 -1.85
N TYR A 39 1.44 3.67 -2.10
CA TYR A 39 1.07 2.29 -1.80
C TYR A 39 0.46 1.65 -3.05
N TRP A 40 0.80 0.38 -3.29
CA TRP A 40 0.17 -0.40 -4.34
C TRP A 40 -0.06 -1.85 -3.91
N ILE A 41 -0.99 -2.49 -4.61
CA ILE A 41 -1.33 -3.90 -4.47
C ILE A 41 -1.12 -4.63 -5.78
N MET A 42 -0.74 -5.91 -5.66
CA MET A 42 -0.80 -6.89 -6.73
C MET A 42 -1.37 -8.20 -6.19
N GLY A 43 -1.80 -9.09 -7.09
CA GLY A 43 -2.33 -10.42 -6.75
C GLY A 43 -1.88 -11.49 -7.73
N ARG A 44 -1.75 -12.74 -7.25
CA ARG A 44 -1.40 -13.94 -8.05
C ARG A 44 -2.50 -14.99 -8.07
N SER A 45 -3.26 -15.12 -6.98
CA SER A 45 -4.42 -15.99 -6.90
C SER A 45 -5.68 -15.24 -7.35
N GLU A 46 -6.76 -15.97 -7.60
CA GLU A 46 -8.07 -15.36 -7.84
C GLU A 46 -8.48 -14.46 -6.66
N ASN A 47 -8.43 -14.98 -5.44
CA ASN A 47 -8.77 -14.22 -4.24
C ASN A 47 -7.89 -12.95 -4.06
N SER A 48 -6.56 -13.04 -4.23
CA SER A 48 -5.67 -11.87 -4.07
C SER A 48 -5.77 -10.83 -5.20
N ARG A 49 -6.28 -11.23 -6.38
CA ARG A 49 -6.61 -10.32 -7.48
C ARG A 49 -8.00 -9.70 -7.34
N ASN A 50 -8.89 -10.34 -6.57
CA ASN A 50 -10.26 -9.90 -6.37
C ASN A 50 -10.37 -8.74 -5.36
N ARG A 51 -9.60 -7.67 -5.53
CA ARG A 51 -9.67 -6.50 -4.65
C ARG A 51 -9.37 -5.20 -5.35
N ILE A 52 -10.08 -4.16 -4.93
CA ILE A 52 -9.91 -2.78 -5.38
C ILE A 52 -9.83 -1.86 -4.16
N PHE A 53 -9.31 -0.66 -4.38
CA PHE A 53 -9.33 0.38 -3.36
C PHE A 53 -10.69 1.06 -3.30
N GLU A 54 -11.13 1.33 -2.07
CA GLU A 54 -12.28 2.15 -1.75
C GLU A 54 -11.85 3.24 -0.77
N LEU A 55 -12.31 4.46 -1.04
CA LEU A 55 -12.13 5.58 -0.12
C LEU A 55 -13.26 5.54 0.92
N GLU A 56 -12.88 5.52 2.20
CA GLU A 56 -13.80 5.66 3.33
C GLU A 56 -13.38 6.91 4.12
N GLY A 57 -13.93 8.07 3.75
CA GLY A 57 -13.49 9.36 4.27
C GLY A 57 -12.05 9.67 3.85
N ASN A 58 -11.16 9.83 4.83
CA ASN A 58 -9.72 10.01 4.61
C ASN A 58 -8.93 8.68 4.57
N PHE A 59 -9.59 7.55 4.82
CA PHE A 59 -8.95 6.24 4.83
C PHE A 59 -9.09 5.57 3.46
N VAL A 60 -8.16 4.66 3.18
CA VAL A 60 -8.24 3.75 2.05
C VAL A 60 -8.43 2.35 2.60
N LYS A 61 -9.42 1.64 2.08
CA LYS A 61 -9.72 0.24 2.38
C LYS A 61 -9.61 -0.58 1.11
N THR A 62 -9.15 -1.82 1.24
CA THR A 62 -9.33 -2.80 0.16
C THR A 62 -10.69 -3.46 0.31
N LYS A 63 -11.46 -3.50 -0.79
CA LYS A 63 -12.73 -4.23 -0.86
C LYS A 63 -12.66 -5.29 -1.94
N ALA A 64 -13.46 -6.35 -1.81
CA ALA A 64 -13.63 -7.32 -2.86
C ALA A 64 -14.17 -6.63 -4.12
N PHE A 65 -13.60 -6.93 -5.29
CA PHE A 65 -14.13 -6.42 -6.55
C PHE A 65 -15.46 -7.12 -6.88
N ASP A 66 -15.46 -8.45 -6.80
CA ASP A 66 -16.63 -9.31 -6.92
C ASP A 66 -16.84 -10.05 -5.59
N PRO A 67 -17.82 -9.65 -4.77
CA PRO A 67 -18.10 -10.31 -3.49
C PRO A 67 -18.43 -11.81 -3.63
N ALA A 68 -18.93 -12.27 -4.77
CA ALA A 68 -19.24 -13.69 -4.98
C ALA A 68 -17.98 -14.56 -5.13
N LYS A 69 -16.83 -13.96 -5.45
CA LYS A 69 -15.51 -14.61 -5.57
C LYS A 69 -14.62 -14.41 -4.35
N LEU A 70 -15.18 -13.89 -3.26
CA LEU A 70 -14.44 -13.68 -2.02
C LEU A 70 -14.25 -15.04 -1.31
N GLU A 71 -13.00 -15.44 -1.12
CA GLU A 71 -12.66 -16.58 -0.28
C GLU A 71 -12.28 -16.08 1.13
N ASP A 72 -11.09 -16.40 1.63
CA ASP A 72 -10.59 -15.87 2.91
C ASP A 72 -10.29 -14.36 2.80
N PRO A 73 -10.99 -13.49 3.55
CA PRO A 73 -10.78 -12.05 3.49
C PRO A 73 -9.54 -11.58 4.26
N SER A 74 -8.96 -12.40 5.14
CA SER A 74 -7.99 -11.99 6.16
C SER A 74 -6.76 -11.26 5.61
N LEU A 75 -6.32 -11.64 4.41
CA LEU A 75 -5.13 -11.08 3.75
C LEU A 75 -5.44 -10.08 2.64
N ILE A 76 -6.72 -9.85 2.33
CA ILE A 76 -7.14 -9.06 1.16
C ILE A 76 -8.10 -7.92 1.49
N ILE A 77 -8.78 -7.95 2.64
CA ILE A 77 -9.68 -6.89 3.13
C ILE A 77 -9.06 -6.27 4.38
N TYR A 78 -8.48 -5.08 4.24
CA TYR A 78 -7.83 -4.32 5.32
C TYR A 78 -7.74 -2.83 4.93
N TYR A 79 -7.33 -1.98 5.86
CA TYR A 79 -7.03 -0.58 5.56
C TYR A 79 -5.55 -0.42 5.24
N PRO A 80 -5.11 -0.26 3.97
CA PRO A 80 -3.73 0.07 3.69
C PRO A 80 -3.32 1.47 4.15
N VAL A 81 -4.28 2.41 4.24
CA VAL A 81 -4.02 3.80 4.61
C VAL A 81 -5.05 4.28 5.62
N LYS A 82 -4.58 4.77 6.77
CA LYS A 82 -5.37 5.54 7.73
C LYS A 82 -4.66 6.83 8.12
N ASP A 83 -5.39 7.79 8.67
CA ASP A 83 -4.82 8.98 9.29
C ASP A 83 -5.34 9.19 10.71
N ILE A 84 -4.46 9.67 11.59
CA ILE A 84 -4.80 10.05 12.96
C ILE A 84 -4.11 11.37 13.30
N LYS A 85 -4.88 12.44 13.47
CA LYS A 85 -4.38 13.77 13.89
C LYS A 85 -3.17 14.26 13.08
N GLY A 86 -3.19 14.06 11.75
CA GLY A 86 -2.10 14.47 10.85
C GLY A 86 -0.98 13.44 10.67
N ILE A 87 -1.02 12.29 11.35
CA ILE A 87 -0.12 11.16 11.11
C ILE A 87 -0.80 10.21 10.14
N HIS A 88 -0.18 9.91 8.98
CA HIS A 88 -0.72 8.84 8.12
C HIS A 88 0.03 7.54 8.38
N ILE A 89 -0.75 6.48 8.56
CA ILE A 89 -0.30 5.11 8.75
C ILE A 89 -0.46 4.41 7.40
N VAL A 90 0.60 3.81 6.90
CA VAL A 90 0.58 3.03 5.65
C VAL A 90 1.24 1.68 5.90
N THR A 91 0.48 0.60 5.74
CA THR A 91 0.98 -0.77 5.90
C THR A 91 0.43 -1.67 4.79
N ASN A 92 0.87 -2.93 4.75
CA ASN A 92 0.44 -3.89 3.73
C ASN A 92 -0.63 -4.88 4.21
N GLY A 93 -1.25 -4.65 5.38
CA GLY A 93 -2.22 -5.56 5.98
C GLY A 93 -3.00 -4.96 7.15
N ASP A 94 -3.40 -5.84 8.07
CA ASP A 94 -4.13 -5.54 9.30
C ASP A 94 -3.30 -4.72 10.32
N GLN A 95 -1.98 -4.64 10.12
CA GLN A 95 -1.10 -3.85 10.98
C GLN A 95 -1.49 -2.37 11.04
N THR A 96 -2.15 -1.85 9.99
CA THR A 96 -2.68 -0.47 10.02
C THR A 96 -3.68 -0.30 11.16
N ASP A 97 -4.59 -1.26 11.35
CA ASP A 97 -5.57 -1.22 12.45
C ASP A 97 -4.88 -1.45 13.79
N THR A 98 -3.91 -2.36 13.86
CA THR A 98 -3.11 -2.59 15.07
C THR A 98 -2.34 -1.35 15.52
N ILE A 99 -1.85 -0.51 14.60
CA ILE A 99 -1.15 0.74 14.93
C ILE A 99 -2.13 1.87 15.23
N TYR A 100 -3.30 1.87 14.59
CA TYR A 100 -4.31 2.92 14.72
C TYR A 100 -5.02 2.88 16.08
N ASN A 101 -5.28 1.68 16.59
CA ASN A 101 -6.01 1.43 17.84
C ASN A 101 -5.10 1.54 19.07
#